data_AF-A0A518I829-F1
#
_entry.id   AF-A0A518I829-F1
#
_cell.length_a   1.000
_cell.length_b   1.000
_cell.length_c   1.000
_cell.angle_alpha   90.00
_cell.angle_beta   90.00
_cell.angle_gamma   90.00
#
_symmetry.space_group_name_H-M   'P 1'
#
loop_
_entity.id
_entity.type
_entity.pdbx_description
1 polymer ?
#
loop_
_entity_poly.entity_id
_entity_poly.type
_entity_poly.pdbx_seq_one_letter_code
_entity_poly.pdbx_strand_id
1 'polypeptide(L)'
;MSRRTSQGEAGFGSDSFLDIVANIVGILIILIVIAGVRMSQAPVTVAENQPASPSQPEVIDADLEAFLPNIEPEPPLQEPPALILSQQETKRLEPQKPKVIYQHPSPELLSELQKLEAELIRLDQAMQNRKIGTQELLLQKQAVNGEVQTIVSQITQKSDHLEQDYQQLLGLVKETQETKKELERVVAQARKVSAPKEQVKQLKHRLTPVSQLVTDKEWHFLLSENRVSYVPINELLADLKDQVMKRGSWLAKYREHHGKVGPIRGYMMNYVVERQALSAIDQLRNGGSGGFRVGVTKWEIDQNEDVSGEDLETALQIQSQFYRALTDIGSGSTLTFWVYPDSFELYRSLQKHAHSLGYQVAGRPLPFGVPIAGSPAGTRSAGQ
;
A
#
# COMPACT_ATOMS: atom_id res chain seq x y z
N MET A 1 -18.87 5.72 -27.97
CA MET A 1 -17.79 6.29 -27.13
C MET A 1 -18.16 6.06 -25.68
N SER A 2 -17.58 5.03 -25.06
CA SER A 2 -17.83 4.64 -23.66
C SER A 2 -16.81 5.36 -22.78
N ARG A 3 -17.29 6.24 -21.89
CA ARG A 3 -16.43 6.97 -20.95
C ARG A 3 -16.53 6.28 -19.59
N ARG A 4 -15.47 5.52 -19.28
CA ARG A 4 -15.25 4.76 -18.06
C ARG A 4 -15.06 5.72 -16.88
N THR A 5 -15.93 5.64 -15.88
CA THR A 5 -15.87 6.42 -14.64
C THR A 5 -14.71 5.92 -13.78
N SER A 6 -13.87 6.83 -13.30
CA SER A 6 -12.82 6.54 -12.32
C SER A 6 -13.44 6.29 -10.95
N GLN A 7 -13.51 5.02 -10.54
CA GLN A 7 -13.56 4.68 -9.12
C GLN A 7 -12.15 4.80 -8.58
N GLY A 8 -11.93 5.75 -7.67
CA GLY A 8 -10.64 5.96 -7.05
C GLY A 8 -10.76 7.01 -5.96
N GLU A 9 -11.40 6.64 -4.86
CA GLU A 9 -11.12 7.08 -3.49
C GLU A 9 -12.17 6.41 -2.58
N ALA A 10 -12.02 5.09 -2.43
CA ALA A 10 -12.64 4.39 -1.30
C ALA A 10 -11.80 4.72 -0.07
N GLY A 11 -12.45 5.27 0.95
CA GLY A 11 -11.83 5.66 2.20
C GLY A 11 -10.96 4.55 2.76
N PHE A 12 -9.73 4.92 3.12
CA PHE A 12 -8.80 4.11 3.90
C PHE A 12 -9.35 3.97 5.33
N GLY A 13 -10.46 3.26 5.46
CA GLY A 13 -11.09 2.96 6.74
C GLY A 13 -10.32 1.84 7.43
N SER A 14 -10.22 1.93 8.74
CA SER A 14 -9.60 0.93 9.63
C SER A 14 -10.00 -0.53 9.33
N ASP A 15 -11.17 -0.74 8.70
CA ASP A 15 -11.72 -2.03 8.30
C ASP A 15 -10.85 -2.73 7.24
N SER A 16 -10.40 -2.01 6.19
CA SER A 16 -9.53 -2.59 5.15
C SER A 16 -8.12 -2.90 5.66
N PHE A 17 -7.62 -2.13 6.64
CA PHE A 17 -6.34 -2.46 7.28
C PHE A 17 -6.46 -3.73 8.13
N LEU A 18 -7.56 -3.87 8.89
CA LEU A 18 -7.84 -5.07 9.67
C LEU A 18 -8.00 -6.30 8.76
N ASP A 19 -8.66 -6.16 7.61
CA ASP A 19 -8.79 -7.23 6.62
C ASP A 19 -7.44 -7.65 6.03
N ILE A 20 -6.57 -6.70 5.71
CA ILE A 20 -5.22 -6.96 5.20
C ILE A 20 -4.37 -7.65 6.28
N VAL A 21 -4.40 -7.16 7.51
CA VAL A 21 -3.64 -7.75 8.63
C VAL A 21 -4.17 -9.14 8.97
N ALA A 22 -5.49 -9.35 8.98
CA ALA A 22 -6.10 -10.66 9.24
C ALA A 22 -5.69 -11.68 8.17
N ASN A 23 -5.66 -11.28 6.89
CA ASN A 23 -5.24 -12.16 5.81
C ASN A 23 -3.74 -12.50 5.89
N ILE A 24 -2.88 -11.52 6.22
CA ILE A 24 -1.44 -11.75 6.42
C ILE A 24 -1.18 -12.71 7.59
N VAL A 25 -1.85 -12.48 8.73
CA VAL A 25 -1.71 -13.33 9.93
C VAL A 25 -2.22 -14.74 9.64
N GLY A 26 -3.32 -14.89 8.89
CA GLY A 26 -3.86 -16.19 8.48
C GLY A 26 -2.87 -17.01 7.65
N ILE A 27 -2.24 -16.38 6.64
CA ILE A 27 -1.22 -17.05 5.81
C ILE A 27 0.00 -17.44 6.66
N LEU A 28 0.44 -16.58 7.57
CA LEU A 28 1.57 -16.85 8.47
C LEU A 28 1.31 -18.09 9.36
N ILE A 29 0.12 -18.20 9.95
CA ILE A 29 -0.26 -19.35 10.78
C ILE A 29 -0.25 -20.64 9.94
N ILE A 30 -0.80 -20.61 8.73
CA ILE A 30 -0.83 -21.77 7.83
C ILE A 30 0.60 -22.21 7.47
N LEU A 31 1.49 -21.27 7.16
CA LEU A 31 2.89 -21.56 6.82
C LEU A 31 3.66 -22.17 8.00
N ILE A 32 3.46 -21.65 9.21
CA ILE A 32 4.10 -22.18 10.43
C ILE A 32 3.62 -23.62 10.70
N VAL A 33 2.32 -23.88 10.56
CA VAL A 33 1.75 -25.22 10.74
C VAL A 33 2.28 -26.19 9.67
N ILE A 34 2.34 -25.78 8.40
CA ILE A 34 2.88 -26.61 7.32
C ILE A 34 4.37 -26.89 7.51
N ALA A 35 5.16 -25.90 7.92
CA ALA A 35 6.58 -26.09 8.22
C ALA A 35 6.78 -27.02 9.43
N GLY A 36 5.95 -26.88 10.48
CA GLY A 36 5.96 -27.76 11.64
C GLY A 36 5.61 -29.21 11.29
N VAL A 37 4.61 -29.42 10.42
CA VAL A 37 4.23 -30.76 9.93
C VAL A 37 5.31 -31.35 9.00
N ARG A 38 5.98 -30.54 8.18
CA ARG A 38 7.11 -31.02 7.36
C ARG A 38 8.33 -31.39 8.20
N MET A 39 8.60 -30.66 9.29
CA MET A 39 9.72 -30.94 10.18
C MET A 39 9.47 -32.20 11.01
N SER A 40 8.22 -32.52 11.38
CA SER A 40 7.89 -33.75 12.10
C SER A 40 7.84 -35.00 11.22
N GLN A 41 7.76 -34.84 9.89
CA GLN A 41 7.74 -35.95 8.91
C GLN A 41 9.08 -36.16 8.20
N ALA A 42 10.11 -35.35 8.49
CA ALA A 42 11.43 -35.51 7.89
C ALA A 42 12.22 -36.64 8.58
N PRO A 43 12.69 -37.67 7.84
CA PRO A 43 13.57 -38.68 8.42
C PRO A 43 14.92 -38.04 8.75
N VAL A 44 15.27 -38.05 10.04
CA VAL A 44 16.56 -37.57 10.55
C VAL A 44 17.65 -38.50 10.01
N THR A 45 18.30 -38.09 8.92
CA THR A 45 19.57 -38.66 8.49
C THR A 45 20.68 -37.86 9.16
N VAL A 46 21.20 -38.43 10.25
CA VAL A 46 22.45 -37.97 10.86
C VAL A 46 23.56 -38.44 9.93
N ALA A 47 24.18 -37.51 9.21
CA ALA A 47 25.41 -37.74 8.47
C ALA A 47 26.49 -36.79 8.98
N GLU A 48 27.52 -37.43 9.53
CA GLU A 48 28.81 -36.94 10.01
C GLU A 48 29.40 -35.76 9.22
N ASN A 49 29.97 -34.80 9.95
CA ASN A 49 30.83 -33.75 9.42
C ASN A 49 32.08 -34.34 8.72
N GLN A 50 32.17 -34.18 7.39
CA GLN A 50 33.44 -34.11 6.67
C GLN A 50 33.37 -32.96 5.63
N PRO A 51 34.24 -31.94 5.72
CA PRO A 51 34.33 -30.91 4.70
C PRO A 51 35.09 -31.44 3.47
N ALA A 52 34.38 -31.58 2.36
CA ALA A 52 34.96 -31.85 1.05
C ALA A 52 35.50 -30.56 0.40
N SER A 53 36.73 -30.64 -0.11
CA SER A 53 37.40 -29.64 -0.94
C SER A 53 36.63 -29.34 -2.23
N PRO A 54 36.72 -28.11 -2.78
CA PRO A 54 36.14 -27.77 -4.06
C PRO A 54 36.90 -28.44 -5.21
N SER A 55 36.19 -29.21 -6.03
CA SER A 55 36.66 -29.73 -7.32
C SER A 55 36.78 -28.58 -8.32
N GLN A 56 38.00 -28.39 -8.84
CA GLN A 56 38.27 -27.60 -10.03
C GLN A 56 37.77 -28.35 -11.28
N PRO A 57 37.37 -27.64 -12.36
CA PRO A 57 36.99 -28.27 -13.62
C PRO A 57 38.21 -28.90 -14.30
N GLU A 58 38.21 -30.22 -14.41
CA GLU A 58 39.15 -30.96 -15.25
C GLU A 58 38.77 -30.74 -16.72
N VAL A 59 39.66 -30.05 -17.44
CA VAL A 59 39.64 -29.91 -18.89
C VAL A 59 39.96 -31.28 -19.48
N ILE A 60 38.95 -31.92 -20.06
CA ILE A 60 39.13 -33.14 -20.87
C ILE A 60 39.55 -32.67 -22.26
N ASP A 61 40.85 -32.50 -22.48
CA ASP A 61 41.45 -32.40 -23.80
C ASP A 61 42.91 -32.89 -23.72
N ALA A 62 43.09 -34.21 -23.60
CA ALA A 62 44.40 -34.85 -23.74
C ALA A 62 44.35 -36.32 -24.18
N ASP A 63 43.24 -36.81 -24.75
CA ASP A 63 43.12 -38.21 -25.17
C ASP A 63 42.51 -38.38 -26.58
N LEU A 64 42.81 -37.45 -27.49
CA LEU A 64 42.55 -37.61 -28.93
C LEU A 64 43.81 -37.78 -29.79
N GLU A 65 44.93 -38.21 -29.19
CA GLU A 65 46.12 -38.66 -29.94
C GLU A 65 46.27 -40.19 -29.99
N ALA A 66 45.37 -40.96 -29.38
CA ALA A 66 45.45 -42.43 -29.33
C ALA A 66 44.73 -43.17 -30.49
N PHE A 67 44.21 -42.45 -31.50
CA PHE A 67 43.53 -43.04 -32.67
C PHE A 67 44.07 -42.54 -34.02
N LEU A 68 45.38 -42.35 -34.12
CA LEU A 68 46.04 -42.31 -35.42
C LEU A 68 46.49 -43.75 -35.78
N PRO A 69 46.03 -44.33 -36.91
CA PRO A 69 46.59 -45.58 -37.39
C PRO A 69 48.07 -45.34 -37.74
N ASN A 70 48.95 -46.17 -37.15
CA ASN A 70 50.36 -46.22 -37.50
C ASN A 70 50.49 -46.62 -38.97
N ILE A 71 50.82 -45.66 -39.84
CA ILE A 71 51.16 -45.93 -41.24
C ILE A 71 52.62 -46.39 -41.25
N GLU A 72 52.83 -47.71 -41.22
CA GLU A 72 54.12 -48.28 -41.60
C GLU A 72 54.39 -47.99 -43.09
N PRO A 73 55.63 -47.63 -43.47
CA PRO A 73 55.98 -47.43 -44.86
C PRO A 73 55.86 -48.75 -45.63
N GLU A 74 55.05 -48.75 -46.69
CA GLU A 74 54.98 -49.81 -47.69
C GLU A 74 56.39 -50.13 -48.23
N PRO A 75 56.77 -51.42 -48.34
CA PRO A 75 57.96 -51.80 -49.09
C PRO A 75 57.74 -51.53 -50.59
N PRO A 76 58.80 -51.24 -51.36
CA PRO A 76 58.66 -50.94 -52.78
C PRO A 76 58.12 -52.16 -53.55
N LEU A 77 57.12 -51.89 -54.40
CA LEU A 77 56.59 -52.81 -55.40
C LEU A 77 57.73 -53.37 -56.26
N GLN A 78 58.00 -54.67 -56.15
CA GLN A 78 58.80 -55.42 -57.11
C GLN A 78 57.87 -56.00 -58.19
N GLU A 79 58.23 -55.76 -59.44
CA GLU A 79 57.57 -56.29 -60.63
C GLU A 79 57.52 -57.84 -60.58
N PRO A 80 56.42 -58.48 -61.02
CA PRO A 80 56.33 -59.93 -61.02
C PRO A 80 57.26 -60.54 -62.08
N PRO A 81 58.14 -61.49 -61.71
CA PRO A 81 58.80 -62.36 -62.68
C PRO A 81 57.79 -63.37 -63.22
N ALA A 82 57.73 -63.44 -64.55
CA ALA A 82 57.02 -64.47 -65.28
C ALA A 82 57.54 -65.88 -64.90
N LEU A 83 56.64 -66.75 -64.45
CA LEU A 83 56.89 -68.19 -64.36
C LEU A 83 55.81 -68.97 -65.12
N ILE A 84 56.19 -69.23 -66.36
CA ILE A 84 56.25 -70.55 -67.03
C ILE A 84 55.18 -71.56 -66.61
N LEU A 85 54.34 -71.85 -67.61
CA LEU A 85 53.35 -72.91 -67.70
C LEU A 85 53.94 -74.31 -67.47
N SER A 86 53.36 -75.04 -66.52
CA SER A 86 53.44 -76.50 -66.46
C SER A 86 52.12 -77.07 -67.00
N GLN A 87 52.23 -77.78 -68.12
CA GLN A 87 51.14 -78.48 -68.79
C GLN A 87 50.57 -79.58 -67.89
N GLN A 88 49.39 -79.36 -67.31
CA GLN A 88 48.48 -80.43 -66.97
C GLN A 88 47.44 -80.53 -68.07
N GLU A 89 47.33 -81.72 -68.67
CA GLU A 89 46.35 -82.10 -69.67
C GLU A 89 44.93 -81.79 -69.18
N THR A 90 44.48 -80.59 -69.51
CA THR A 90 43.09 -80.17 -69.37
C THR A 90 42.33 -80.82 -70.51
N LYS A 91 41.55 -81.84 -70.16
CA LYS A 91 40.46 -82.40 -70.96
C LYS A 91 39.81 -81.26 -71.76
N ARG A 92 39.86 -81.33 -73.10
CA ARG A 92 39.16 -80.41 -74.00
C ARG A 92 37.68 -80.35 -73.59
N LEU A 93 37.31 -79.30 -72.88
CA LEU A 93 35.93 -78.87 -72.74
C LEU A 93 35.71 -77.85 -73.87
N GLU A 94 34.83 -78.21 -74.80
CA GLU A 94 34.39 -77.29 -75.84
C GLU A 94 33.80 -76.03 -75.18
N PRO A 95 34.16 -74.82 -75.64
CA PRO A 95 33.56 -73.59 -75.14
C PRO A 95 32.10 -73.55 -75.59
N GLN A 96 31.18 -74.00 -74.73
CA GLN A 96 29.78 -73.63 -74.89
C GLN A 96 29.71 -72.12 -74.67
N LYS A 97 29.43 -71.38 -75.75
CA LYS A 97 29.04 -69.97 -75.69
C LYS A 97 28.00 -69.84 -74.58
N PRO A 98 28.19 -69.02 -73.54
CA PRO A 98 27.16 -68.83 -72.55
C PRO A 98 25.91 -68.33 -73.29
N LYS A 99 24.86 -69.14 -73.30
CA LYS A 99 23.53 -68.66 -73.64
C LYS A 99 23.19 -67.66 -72.54
N VAL A 100 23.44 -66.37 -72.80
CA VAL A 100 22.86 -65.29 -72.03
C VAL A 100 21.37 -65.38 -72.29
N ILE A 101 20.67 -66.13 -71.44
CA ILE A 101 19.22 -66.08 -71.38
C ILE A 101 18.92 -64.75 -70.71
N TYR A 102 18.55 -63.73 -71.48
CA TYR A 102 17.85 -62.58 -70.93
C TYR A 102 16.50 -63.09 -70.41
N GLN A 103 16.45 -63.54 -69.16
CA GLN A 103 15.19 -63.71 -68.47
C GLN A 103 14.65 -62.29 -68.28
N HIS A 104 13.57 -61.96 -68.98
CA HIS A 104 12.82 -60.75 -68.66
C HIS A 104 12.41 -60.85 -67.19
N PRO A 105 12.71 -59.84 -66.35
CA PRO A 105 12.39 -59.88 -64.93
C PRO A 105 10.90 -60.17 -64.76
N SER A 106 10.55 -61.05 -63.82
CA SER A 106 9.15 -61.40 -63.60
C SER A 106 8.35 -60.12 -63.26
N PRO A 107 7.11 -60.00 -63.74
CA PRO A 107 6.28 -58.82 -63.46
C PRO A 107 6.06 -58.59 -61.96
N GLU A 108 6.13 -59.65 -61.15
CA GLU A 108 6.07 -59.57 -59.68
C GLU A 108 7.26 -58.81 -59.09
N LEU A 109 8.49 -59.14 -59.48
CA LEU A 109 9.71 -58.47 -59.00
C LEU A 109 9.74 -56.99 -59.39
N LEU A 110 9.25 -56.63 -60.57
CA LEU A 110 9.13 -55.23 -61.00
C LEU A 110 8.12 -54.47 -60.14
N SER A 111 7.00 -55.09 -59.79
CA SER A 111 6.00 -54.46 -58.90
C SER A 111 6.51 -54.28 -57.48
N GLU A 112 7.35 -55.20 -56.99
CA GLU A 112 7.95 -55.14 -55.67
C GLU A 112 9.02 -54.04 -55.61
N LEU A 113 9.85 -53.91 -56.64
CA LEU A 113 10.79 -52.80 -56.80
C LEU A 113 10.08 -51.44 -56.81
N GLN A 114 8.97 -51.29 -57.56
CA GLN A 114 8.19 -50.06 -57.59
C GLN A 114 7.60 -49.69 -56.23
N LYS A 115 7.13 -50.68 -55.46
CA LYS A 115 6.65 -50.46 -54.09
C LYS A 115 7.77 -50.00 -53.16
N LEU A 116 8.93 -50.66 -53.23
CA LEU A 116 10.10 -50.32 -52.43
C LEU A 116 10.60 -48.90 -52.74
N GLU A 117 10.63 -48.53 -54.02
CA GLU A 117 11.02 -47.19 -54.48
C GLU A 117 10.03 -46.12 -53.97
N ALA A 118 8.72 -46.39 -54.07
CA ALA A 118 7.70 -45.50 -53.52
C ALA A 118 7.80 -45.37 -51.99
N GLU A 119 8.15 -46.45 -51.29
CA GLU A 119 8.35 -46.45 -49.84
C GLU A 119 9.61 -45.66 -49.43
N LEU A 120 10.72 -45.82 -50.17
CA LEU A 120 11.93 -45.01 -49.97
C LEU A 120 11.66 -43.51 -50.15
N ILE A 121 10.92 -43.12 -51.20
CA ILE A 121 10.54 -41.71 -51.43
C ILE A 121 9.69 -41.18 -50.26
N ARG A 122 8.72 -41.97 -49.78
CA ARG A 122 7.91 -41.59 -48.60
C ARG A 122 8.76 -41.42 -47.35
N LEU A 123 9.71 -42.32 -47.14
CA LEU A 123 10.58 -42.30 -45.96
C LEU A 123 11.54 -41.11 -46.01
N ASP A 124 12.08 -40.79 -47.19
CA ASP A 124 12.92 -39.61 -47.41
C ASP A 124 12.14 -38.31 -47.17
N GLN A 125 10.92 -38.21 -47.70
CA GLN A 125 10.00 -37.09 -47.40
C GLN A 125 9.70 -36.96 -45.90
N ALA A 126 9.47 -38.08 -45.21
CA ALA A 126 9.23 -38.08 -43.77
C ALA A 126 10.47 -37.63 -42.97
N MET A 127 11.67 -38.05 -43.39
CA MET A 127 12.93 -37.59 -42.80
C MET A 127 13.17 -36.10 -43.04
N GLN A 128 12.94 -35.62 -44.27
CA GLN A 128 13.04 -34.21 -44.64
C GLN A 128 12.10 -33.35 -43.78
N ASN A 129 10.84 -33.75 -43.65
CA ASN A 129 9.84 -33.04 -42.84
C ASN A 129 10.23 -33.02 -41.35
N ARG A 130 10.72 -34.14 -40.81
CA ARG A 130 11.21 -34.19 -39.43
C ARG A 130 12.41 -33.27 -39.23
N LYS A 131 13.34 -33.23 -40.18
CA LYS A 131 14.53 -32.36 -40.11
C LYS A 131 14.16 -30.87 -40.15
N ILE A 132 13.17 -30.50 -40.96
CA ILE A 132 12.64 -29.12 -40.98
C ILE A 132 11.98 -28.80 -39.63
N GLY A 133 11.12 -29.71 -39.12
CA GLY A 133 10.46 -29.52 -37.83
C GLY A 133 11.43 -29.41 -36.65
N THR A 134 12.54 -30.17 -36.65
CA THR A 134 13.56 -30.03 -35.60
C THR A 134 14.34 -28.73 -35.69
N GLN A 135 14.63 -28.23 -36.90
CA GLN A 135 15.25 -26.91 -37.08
C GLN A 135 14.33 -25.77 -36.62
N GLU A 136 13.04 -25.83 -36.95
CA GLU A 136 12.05 -24.85 -36.51
C GLU A 136 11.92 -24.83 -34.98
N LEU A 137 11.84 -26.02 -34.35
CA LEU A 137 11.80 -26.13 -32.89
C LEU A 137 13.06 -25.57 -32.23
N LEU A 138 14.24 -25.78 -32.84
CA LEU A 138 15.51 -25.23 -32.34
C LEU A 138 15.50 -23.71 -32.37
N LEU A 139 15.05 -23.11 -33.47
CA LEU A 139 14.91 -21.66 -33.61
C LEU A 139 13.91 -21.09 -32.59
N GLN A 140 12.77 -21.76 -32.41
CA GLN A 140 11.78 -21.35 -31.41
C GLN A 140 12.35 -21.42 -29.99
N LYS A 141 13.07 -22.49 -29.65
CA LYS A 141 13.75 -22.61 -28.35
C LYS A 141 14.78 -21.50 -28.13
N GLN A 142 15.56 -21.17 -29.17
CA GLN A 142 16.53 -20.07 -29.11
C GLN A 142 15.85 -18.71 -28.91
N ALA A 143 14.74 -18.45 -29.60
CA ALA A 143 13.96 -17.22 -29.45
C ALA A 143 13.40 -17.09 -28.02
N VAL A 144 12.76 -18.14 -27.51
CA VAL A 144 12.21 -18.16 -26.14
C VAL A 144 13.32 -18.00 -25.10
N ASN A 145 14.47 -18.67 -25.27
CA ASN A 145 15.60 -18.48 -24.36
C ASN A 145 16.13 -17.04 -24.40
N GLY A 146 16.17 -16.41 -25.58
CA GLY A 146 16.51 -15.00 -25.71
C GLY A 146 15.55 -14.10 -24.95
N GLU A 147 14.24 -14.31 -25.11
CA GLU A 147 13.21 -13.57 -24.37
C GLU A 147 13.36 -13.76 -22.85
N VAL A 148 13.53 -14.99 -22.38
CA VAL A 148 13.74 -15.29 -20.95
C VAL A 148 14.99 -14.58 -20.44
N GLN A 149 16.10 -14.59 -21.18
CA GLN A 149 17.32 -13.87 -20.78
C GLN A 149 17.09 -12.36 -20.69
N THR A 150 16.34 -11.76 -21.62
CA THR A 150 16.01 -10.33 -21.55
C THR A 150 15.16 -10.02 -20.32
N ILE A 151 14.14 -10.83 -20.03
CA ILE A 151 13.28 -10.66 -18.85
C ILE A 151 14.09 -10.82 -17.57
N VAL A 152 14.96 -11.83 -17.49
CA VAL A 152 15.85 -12.03 -16.34
C VAL A 152 16.73 -10.80 -16.13
N SER A 153 17.36 -10.27 -17.19
CA SER A 153 18.21 -9.08 -17.09
C SER A 153 17.43 -7.84 -16.62
N GLN A 154 16.19 -7.66 -17.07
CA GLN A 154 15.32 -6.56 -16.61
C GLN A 154 14.92 -6.71 -15.15
N ILE A 155 14.66 -7.94 -14.69
CA ILE A 155 14.35 -8.22 -13.28
C ILE A 155 15.57 -7.91 -12.42
N THR A 156 16.77 -8.35 -12.83
CA THR A 156 18.01 -8.07 -12.11
C THR A 156 18.27 -6.57 -12.01
N GLN A 157 18.17 -5.83 -13.13
CA GLN A 157 18.33 -4.37 -13.13
C GLN A 157 17.33 -3.66 -12.20
N LYS A 158 16.06 -4.08 -12.21
CA LYS A 158 15.04 -3.51 -11.31
C LYS A 158 15.32 -3.84 -9.85
N SER A 159 15.79 -5.05 -9.57
CA SER A 159 16.18 -5.46 -8.22
C SER A 159 17.35 -4.63 -7.70
N ASP A 160 18.37 -4.41 -8.54
CA ASP A 160 19.54 -3.61 -8.18
C ASP A 160 19.15 -2.14 -7.92
N HIS A 161 18.29 -1.57 -8.76
CA HIS A 161 17.77 -0.21 -8.53
C HIS A 161 16.96 -0.11 -7.24
N LEU A 162 16.12 -1.10 -6.95
CA LEU A 162 15.32 -1.12 -5.73
C LEU A 162 16.20 -1.23 -4.47
N GLU A 163 17.27 -2.02 -4.54
CA GLU A 163 18.26 -2.14 -3.47
C GLU A 163 18.99 -0.81 -3.24
N GLN A 164 19.37 -0.10 -4.31
CA GLN A 164 19.97 1.23 -4.22
C GLN A 164 19.02 2.25 -3.58
N ASP A 165 17.75 2.28 -4.00
CA ASP A 165 16.73 3.16 -3.43
C ASP A 165 16.51 2.86 -1.94
N TYR A 166 16.46 1.58 -1.57
CA TYR A 166 16.32 1.15 -0.19
C TYR A 166 17.51 1.61 0.67
N GLN A 167 18.74 1.48 0.17
CA GLN A 167 19.94 1.95 0.86
C GLN A 167 19.95 3.48 1.01
N GLN A 168 19.51 4.22 -0.01
CA GLN A 168 19.38 5.69 0.06
C GLN A 168 18.33 6.09 1.10
N LEU A 169 17.18 5.41 1.14
CA LEU A 169 16.12 5.67 2.11
C LEU A 169 16.62 5.41 3.54
N LEU A 170 17.35 4.31 3.76
CA LEU A 170 17.97 4.03 5.06
C LEU A 170 18.97 5.11 5.48
N GLY A 171 19.73 5.66 4.52
CA GLY A 171 20.63 6.80 4.76
C GLY A 171 19.88 8.04 5.23
N LEU A 172 18.83 8.43 4.49
CA LEU A 172 17.98 9.59 4.82
C LEU A 172 17.30 9.44 6.19
N VAL A 173 16.83 8.23 6.53
CA VAL A 173 16.22 7.96 7.84
C VAL A 173 17.24 8.15 8.97
N LYS A 174 18.49 7.70 8.79
CA LYS A 174 19.55 7.93 9.77
C LYS A 174 19.89 9.41 9.92
N GLU A 175 20.03 10.13 8.81
CA GLU A 175 20.34 11.56 8.80
C GLU A 175 19.23 12.40 9.46
N THR A 176 17.97 12.10 9.16
CA THR A 176 16.83 12.78 9.80
C THR A 176 16.76 12.48 11.30
N GLN A 177 17.10 11.26 11.73
CA GLN A 177 17.17 10.90 13.14
C GLN A 177 18.33 11.62 13.87
N GLU A 178 19.49 11.75 13.24
CA GLU A 178 20.62 12.51 13.77
C GLU A 178 20.31 14.01 13.88
N THR A 179 19.73 14.59 12.83
CA THR A 179 19.31 15.99 12.80
C THR A 179 18.27 16.28 13.88
N LYS A 180 17.30 15.37 14.08
CA LYS A 180 16.31 15.49 15.16
C LYS A 180 16.97 15.47 16.53
N LYS A 181 17.90 14.56 16.79
CA LYS A 181 18.64 14.51 18.06
C LYS A 181 19.44 15.79 18.30
N GLU A 182 20.05 16.36 17.26
CA GLU A 182 20.79 17.61 17.38
C GLU A 182 19.86 18.80 17.65
N LEU A 183 18.71 18.86 16.97
CA LEU A 183 17.68 19.85 17.26
C LEU A 183 17.18 19.75 18.71
N GLU A 184 16.93 18.53 19.21
CA GLU A 184 16.55 18.31 20.61
C GLU A 184 17.61 18.82 21.59
N ARG A 185 18.91 18.62 21.29
CA ARG A 185 20.01 19.16 22.08
C ARG A 185 20.07 20.68 22.06
N VAL A 186 19.97 21.28 20.87
CA VAL A 186 20.00 22.75 20.71
C VAL A 186 18.80 23.39 21.42
N VAL A 187 17.61 22.81 21.30
CA VAL A 187 16.41 23.26 22.02
C VAL A 187 16.61 23.12 23.54
N ALA A 188 17.19 22.02 24.02
CA ALA A 188 17.49 21.86 25.44
C ALA A 188 18.51 22.89 25.95
N GLN A 189 19.53 23.23 25.16
CA GLN A 189 20.49 24.29 25.49
C GLN A 189 19.85 25.68 25.47
N ALA A 190 19.06 26.00 24.44
CA ALA A 190 18.32 27.26 24.34
C ALA A 190 17.36 27.43 25.52
N ARG A 191 16.68 26.37 25.98
CA ARG A 191 15.85 26.40 27.19
C ARG A 191 16.65 26.70 28.46
N LYS A 192 17.89 26.21 28.58
CA LYS A 192 18.76 26.49 29.73
C LYS A 192 19.25 27.94 29.75
N VAL A 193 19.54 28.51 28.58
CA VAL A 193 20.04 29.90 28.46
C VAL A 193 18.90 30.92 28.51
N SER A 194 17.74 30.58 27.93
CA SER A 194 16.54 31.42 27.87
C SER A 194 15.58 31.19 29.05
N ALA A 195 15.96 30.35 30.03
CA ALA A 195 15.33 30.36 31.33
C ALA A 195 15.52 31.77 31.91
N PRO A 196 14.45 32.58 32.04
CA PRO A 196 14.57 33.90 32.62
C PRO A 196 15.13 33.71 34.03
N LYS A 197 16.23 34.40 34.38
CA LYS A 197 16.65 34.57 35.78
C LYS A 197 15.39 34.98 36.54
N GLU A 198 14.88 34.09 37.37
CA GLU A 198 13.67 34.30 38.15
C GLU A 198 13.89 35.53 39.03
N GLN A 199 13.39 36.68 38.57
CA GLN A 199 12.89 37.66 39.50
C GLN A 199 11.67 37.01 40.12
N VAL A 200 11.85 36.51 41.33
CA VAL A 200 10.83 35.88 42.16
C VAL A 200 9.66 36.87 42.35
N LYS A 201 8.74 36.90 41.38
CA LYS A 201 7.40 37.42 41.60
C LYS A 201 6.70 36.35 42.39
N GLN A 202 6.49 36.63 43.68
CA GLN A 202 5.73 35.79 44.60
C GLN A 202 4.46 35.27 43.91
N LEU A 203 4.47 33.99 43.55
CA LEU A 203 3.31 33.29 43.03
C LEU A 203 2.34 33.16 44.20
N LYS A 204 1.26 33.96 44.20
CA LYS A 204 0.14 33.73 45.12
C LYS A 204 -0.51 32.41 44.71
N HIS A 205 -0.13 31.34 45.40
CA HIS A 205 -0.74 30.03 45.30
C HIS A 205 -2.23 30.14 45.66
N ARG A 206 -3.11 30.06 44.66
CA ARG A 206 -4.49 29.61 44.89
C ARG A 206 -4.52 28.16 44.44
N LEU A 207 -5.06 27.30 45.29
CA LEU A 207 -5.25 25.88 45.00
C LEU A 207 -5.89 25.73 43.61
N THR A 208 -5.27 24.93 42.76
CA THR A 208 -5.81 24.54 41.45
C THR A 208 -7.14 23.81 41.66
N PRO A 209 -8.27 24.33 41.15
CA PRO A 209 -9.52 23.60 41.15
C PRO A 209 -9.39 22.39 40.22
N VAL A 210 -9.93 21.26 40.65
CA VAL A 210 -10.03 20.05 39.83
C VAL A 210 -11.05 20.32 38.72
N SER A 211 -10.70 20.03 37.46
CA SER A 211 -11.62 20.11 36.33
C SER A 211 -12.89 19.30 36.62
N GLN A 212 -14.00 19.99 36.90
CA GLN A 212 -15.32 19.36 36.95
C GLN A 212 -15.88 19.30 35.53
N LEU A 213 -16.38 18.13 35.12
CA LEU A 213 -17.18 18.00 33.91
C LEU A 213 -18.46 18.82 34.10
N VAL A 214 -18.59 19.88 33.30
CA VAL A 214 -19.65 20.88 33.47
C VAL A 214 -20.93 20.36 32.83
N THR A 215 -21.99 20.29 33.62
CA THR A 215 -23.31 19.79 33.19
C THR A 215 -24.16 20.92 32.57
N ASP A 216 -23.76 22.18 32.74
CA ASP A 216 -24.56 23.37 32.41
C ASP A 216 -24.06 24.17 31.20
N LYS A 217 -24.95 25.04 30.69
CA LYS A 217 -24.87 25.79 29.42
C LYS A 217 -23.49 26.43 29.19
N GLU A 218 -22.82 26.02 28.13
CA GLU A 218 -21.52 26.57 27.69
C GLU A 218 -21.74 27.80 26.81
N TRP A 219 -20.94 28.84 27.01
CA TRP A 219 -20.95 30.05 26.17
C TRP A 219 -19.65 30.11 25.37
N HIS A 220 -19.76 30.32 24.06
CA HIS A 220 -18.63 30.17 23.15
C HIS A 220 -18.19 31.52 22.58
N PHE A 221 -16.88 31.74 22.56
CA PHE A 221 -16.26 32.93 21.99
C PHE A 221 -15.16 32.51 21.01
N LEU A 222 -15.04 33.23 19.91
CA LEU A 222 -13.98 33.05 18.92
C LEU A 222 -12.99 34.19 19.02
N LEU A 223 -11.70 33.84 19.12
CA LEU A 223 -10.59 34.77 19.09
C LEU A 223 -9.79 34.56 17.81
N SER A 224 -9.95 35.48 16.87
CA SER A 224 -9.27 35.55 15.57
C SER A 224 -8.79 36.97 15.34
N GLU A 225 -7.63 37.14 14.70
CA GLU A 225 -7.09 38.45 14.30
C GLU A 225 -6.97 39.45 15.47
N ASN A 226 -6.68 38.93 16.67
CA ASN A 226 -6.63 39.69 17.92
C ASN A 226 -7.95 40.41 18.26
N ARG A 227 -9.08 39.82 17.86
CA ARG A 227 -10.44 40.28 18.15
C ARG A 227 -11.26 39.15 18.78
N VAL A 228 -12.18 39.50 19.67
CA VAL A 228 -13.13 38.58 20.29
C VAL A 228 -14.52 38.75 19.68
N SER A 229 -15.18 37.64 19.40
CA SER A 229 -16.57 37.63 18.95
C SER A 229 -17.36 36.52 19.64
N TYR A 230 -18.63 36.78 19.90
CA TYR A 230 -19.53 35.81 20.52
C TYR A 230 -20.10 34.85 19.46
N VAL A 231 -19.97 33.54 19.70
CA VAL A 231 -20.45 32.50 18.78
C VAL A 231 -21.74 31.88 19.35
N PRO A 232 -22.91 32.07 18.71
CA PRO A 232 -24.19 31.61 19.22
C PRO A 232 -24.44 30.11 18.92
N ILE A 233 -23.54 29.23 19.37
CA ILE A 233 -23.63 27.77 19.11
C ILE A 233 -24.95 27.18 19.64
N ASN A 234 -25.37 27.59 20.83
CA ASN A 234 -26.61 27.08 21.44
C ASN A 234 -27.87 27.47 20.63
N GLU A 235 -27.90 28.71 20.12
CA GLU A 235 -29.00 29.20 19.27
C GLU A 235 -29.04 28.43 17.95
N LEU A 236 -27.86 28.26 17.32
CA LEU A 236 -27.71 27.48 16.08
C LEU A 236 -28.12 26.01 16.25
N LEU A 237 -27.76 25.38 17.38
CA LEU A 237 -28.15 24.00 17.68
C LEU A 237 -29.66 23.87 17.94
N ALA A 238 -30.28 24.87 18.57
CA ALA A 238 -31.73 24.89 18.77
C ALA A 238 -32.48 24.96 17.43
N ASP A 239 -32.04 25.85 16.53
CA ASP A 239 -32.61 25.98 15.18
C ASP A 239 -32.38 24.73 14.33
N LEU A 240 -31.20 24.10 14.43
CA LEU A 240 -30.94 22.81 13.80
C LEU A 240 -31.91 21.75 14.31
N LYS A 241 -32.09 21.63 15.63
CA LYS A 241 -32.99 20.64 16.22
C LYS A 241 -34.42 20.84 15.70
N ASP A 242 -34.89 22.08 15.62
CA ASP A 242 -36.22 22.39 15.10
C ASP A 242 -36.34 22.07 13.60
N GLN A 243 -35.34 22.42 12.78
CA GLN A 243 -35.31 22.06 11.35
C GLN A 243 -35.28 20.55 11.13
N VAL A 244 -34.49 19.82 11.92
CA VAL A 244 -34.41 18.35 11.84
C VAL A 244 -35.72 17.70 12.27
N MET A 245 -36.40 18.23 13.30
CA MET A 245 -37.71 17.71 13.72
C MET A 245 -38.80 17.99 12.67
N LYS A 246 -38.88 19.22 12.14
CA LYS A 246 -39.86 19.61 11.12
C LYS A 246 -39.67 18.87 9.81
N ARG A 247 -38.42 18.55 9.47
CA ARG A 247 -38.06 17.89 8.23
C ARG A 247 -37.66 16.41 8.44
N GLY A 248 -37.87 15.79 9.60
CA GLY A 248 -37.43 14.41 9.87
C GLY A 248 -37.99 13.34 8.91
N SER A 249 -39.09 13.65 8.21
CA SER A 249 -39.74 12.76 7.24
C SER A 249 -38.94 12.52 5.95
N TRP A 250 -38.06 13.43 5.50
CA TRP A 250 -37.29 13.22 4.25
C TRP A 250 -36.04 12.35 4.46
N LEU A 251 -35.55 12.21 5.70
CA LEU A 251 -34.52 11.22 6.11
C LEU A 251 -35.03 9.77 6.10
N ALA A 252 -36.35 9.56 5.97
CA ALA A 252 -36.88 8.24 5.67
C ALA A 252 -36.50 7.78 4.25
N LYS A 253 -36.26 8.72 3.32
CA LYS A 253 -35.97 8.46 1.91
C LYS A 253 -34.47 8.47 1.56
N TYR A 254 -33.66 9.23 2.29
CA TYR A 254 -32.21 9.34 2.08
C TYR A 254 -31.44 9.06 3.37
N ARG A 255 -30.32 8.31 3.27
CA ARG A 255 -29.53 7.84 4.44
C ARG A 255 -28.73 8.96 5.12
N GLU A 256 -28.37 10.00 4.39
CA GLU A 256 -27.53 11.12 4.81
C GLU A 256 -28.05 12.43 4.21
N HIS A 257 -27.78 13.56 4.87
CA HIS A 257 -28.02 14.88 4.32
C HIS A 257 -27.18 15.97 4.92
N HIS A 258 -26.90 16.94 4.05
CA HIS A 258 -26.21 18.17 4.35
C HIS A 258 -27.23 19.30 4.39
N GLY A 259 -27.26 20.02 5.51
CA GLY A 259 -28.08 21.22 5.66
C GLY A 259 -27.26 22.40 6.15
N LYS A 260 -27.87 23.58 6.10
CA LYS A 260 -27.29 24.83 6.59
C LYS A 260 -28.31 25.54 7.48
N VAL A 261 -27.85 26.06 8.62
CA VAL A 261 -28.64 26.87 9.57
C VAL A 261 -27.95 28.22 9.77
N GLY A 262 -28.72 29.29 9.85
CA GLY A 262 -28.24 30.66 10.02
C GLY A 262 -28.59 31.56 8.83
N PRO A 263 -28.12 32.82 8.82
CA PRO A 263 -27.13 33.38 9.75
C PRO A 263 -27.74 33.81 11.10
N ILE A 264 -27.12 33.42 12.21
CA ILE A 264 -27.43 33.94 13.56
C ILE A 264 -26.21 34.72 14.05
N ARG A 265 -26.38 36.03 14.31
CA ARG A 265 -25.28 36.96 14.65
C ARG A 265 -24.08 36.86 13.68
N GLY A 266 -24.36 36.62 12.40
CA GLY A 266 -23.37 36.48 11.33
C GLY A 266 -22.61 35.15 11.29
N TYR A 267 -23.04 34.14 12.07
CA TYR A 267 -22.52 32.78 11.98
C TYR A 267 -23.46 31.87 11.21
N MET A 268 -22.87 31.02 10.35
CA MET A 268 -23.58 29.99 9.62
C MET A 268 -23.08 28.61 10.06
N MET A 269 -24.01 27.69 10.30
CA MET A 269 -23.69 26.32 10.67
C MET A 269 -24.04 25.36 9.53
N ASN A 270 -23.04 24.67 9.00
CA ASN A 270 -23.22 23.53 8.12
C ASN A 270 -23.34 22.26 8.98
N TYR A 271 -24.25 21.37 8.64
CA TYR A 271 -24.45 20.14 9.40
C TYR A 271 -24.73 18.95 8.51
N VAL A 272 -24.35 17.77 9.02
CA VAL A 272 -24.63 16.47 8.41
C VAL A 272 -25.47 15.65 9.38
N VAL A 273 -26.62 15.17 8.90
CA VAL A 273 -27.51 14.27 9.65
C VAL A 273 -27.61 12.92 8.96
N GLU A 274 -27.59 11.87 9.77
CA GLU A 274 -27.66 10.50 9.30
C GLU A 274 -28.72 9.70 10.07
N ARG A 275 -29.19 8.65 9.41
CA ARG A 275 -30.11 7.69 10.02
C ARG A 275 -29.35 6.72 10.92
N GLN A 276 -29.56 6.82 12.23
CA GLN A 276 -29.01 5.89 13.20
C GLN A 276 -30.05 4.80 13.56
N ALA A 277 -29.61 3.54 13.57
CA ALA A 277 -30.42 2.44 14.07
C ALA A 277 -30.62 2.60 15.58
N LEU A 278 -31.84 2.38 16.06
CA LEU A 278 -32.11 2.39 17.50
C LEU A 278 -31.27 1.31 18.20
N SER A 279 -30.67 1.67 19.34
CA SER A 279 -30.01 0.71 20.22
C SER A 279 -31.02 -0.33 20.73
N ALA A 280 -30.58 -1.56 21.00
CA ALA A 280 -31.43 -2.67 21.44
C ALA A 280 -32.29 -2.32 22.67
N ILE A 281 -31.79 -1.45 23.55
CA ILE A 281 -32.51 -0.95 24.74
C ILE A 281 -33.67 0.00 24.37
N ASP A 282 -33.47 0.87 23.37
CA ASP A 282 -34.50 1.80 22.91
C ASP A 282 -35.58 1.07 22.09
N GLN A 283 -35.22 -0.01 21.39
CA GLN A 283 -36.18 -0.88 20.69
C GLN A 283 -37.13 -1.60 21.67
N LEU A 284 -36.60 -2.02 22.83
CA LEU A 284 -37.37 -2.66 23.89
C LEU A 284 -38.33 -1.67 24.60
N ARG A 285 -37.92 -0.41 24.79
CA ARG A 285 -38.76 0.63 25.40
C ARG A 285 -39.92 1.09 24.54
N ASN A 286 -39.74 1.12 23.22
CA ASN A 286 -40.74 1.66 22.28
C ASN A 286 -41.68 0.60 21.67
N GLY A 287 -41.58 -0.67 22.07
CA GLY A 287 -42.62 -1.67 21.83
C GLY A 287 -42.90 -2.04 20.37
N GLY A 288 -41.89 -2.04 19.47
CA GLY A 288 -42.10 -2.51 18.10
C GLY A 288 -41.00 -2.16 17.10
N SER A 289 -40.83 -3.05 16.12
CA SER A 289 -39.84 -3.06 15.04
C SER A 289 -39.70 -1.74 14.26
N GLY A 290 -38.45 -1.33 14.01
CA GLY A 290 -38.09 -0.53 12.84
C GLY A 290 -38.02 0.99 13.02
N GLY A 291 -38.01 1.51 14.25
CA GLY A 291 -37.75 2.94 14.47
C GLY A 291 -36.32 3.33 14.09
N PHE A 292 -36.17 4.48 13.43
CA PHE A 292 -34.87 5.12 13.20
C PHE A 292 -34.79 6.43 13.98
N ARG A 293 -33.62 6.73 14.56
CA ARG A 293 -33.34 8.03 15.17
C ARG A 293 -32.51 8.83 14.17
N VAL A 294 -32.88 10.08 13.95
CA VAL A 294 -32.04 11.01 13.20
C VAL A 294 -30.99 11.55 14.16
N GLY A 295 -29.72 11.27 13.89
CA GLY A 295 -28.59 11.79 14.64
C GLY A 295 -27.83 12.81 13.81
N VAL A 296 -27.38 13.89 14.44
CA VAL A 296 -26.38 14.79 13.83
C VAL A 296 -25.03 14.10 13.94
N THR A 297 -24.34 13.86 12.84
CA THR A 297 -23.00 13.24 12.87
C THR A 297 -21.94 14.31 13.09
N LYS A 298 -22.03 15.41 12.34
CA LYS A 298 -21.02 16.47 12.30
C LYS A 298 -21.67 17.82 12.03
N TRP A 299 -21.18 18.86 12.68
CA TRP A 299 -21.49 20.24 12.36
C TRP A 299 -20.22 21.10 12.34
N GLU A 300 -20.21 22.11 11.48
CA GLU A 300 -19.14 23.08 11.30
C GLU A 300 -19.76 24.47 11.28
N ILE A 301 -19.12 25.43 11.94
CA ILE A 301 -19.57 26.81 12.02
C ILE A 301 -18.55 27.69 11.31
N ASP A 302 -19.04 28.40 10.32
CA ASP A 302 -18.29 29.40 9.56
C ASP A 302 -18.70 30.80 10.00
N GLN A 303 -17.72 31.69 10.07
CA GLN A 303 -17.90 33.11 10.29
C GLN A 303 -18.19 33.78 8.94
N ASN A 304 -19.26 34.58 8.86
CA ASN A 304 -19.54 35.41 7.68
C ASN A 304 -18.72 36.72 7.74
N GLU A 305 -18.44 37.32 6.58
CA GLU A 305 -17.59 38.52 6.44
C GLU A 305 -18.13 39.74 7.23
N ASP A 306 -19.43 39.76 7.55
CA ASP A 306 -20.07 40.86 8.30
C ASP A 306 -19.81 40.83 9.82
N VAL A 307 -19.19 39.78 10.35
CA VAL A 307 -18.93 39.66 11.81
C VAL A 307 -17.70 40.46 12.19
N SER A 308 -17.93 41.67 12.68
CA SER A 308 -16.88 42.50 13.29
C SER A 308 -16.59 42.06 14.72
N GLY A 309 -15.37 41.57 14.97
CA GLY A 309 -14.89 41.27 16.31
C GLY A 309 -14.43 42.51 17.08
N GLU A 310 -14.54 42.47 18.41
CA GLU A 310 -14.15 43.54 19.32
C GLU A 310 -12.68 43.39 19.73
N ASP A 311 -11.95 44.50 19.85
CA ASP A 311 -10.59 44.47 20.43
C ASP A 311 -10.65 44.34 21.96
N LEU A 312 -9.48 44.16 22.60
CA LEU A 312 -9.40 44.00 24.06
C LEU A 312 -10.00 45.19 24.82
N GLU A 313 -9.71 46.41 24.37
CA GLU A 313 -10.15 47.63 25.06
C GLU A 313 -11.67 47.78 24.97
N THR A 314 -12.26 47.51 23.80
CA THR A 314 -13.70 47.53 23.58
C THR A 314 -14.38 46.38 24.32
N ALA A 315 -13.83 45.16 24.28
CA ALA A 315 -14.42 44.00 24.94
C ALA A 315 -14.59 44.17 26.45
N LEU A 316 -13.69 44.94 27.10
CA LEU A 316 -13.76 45.23 28.53
C LEU A 316 -14.76 46.33 28.91
N GLN A 317 -15.32 47.04 27.93
CA GLN A 317 -16.34 48.07 28.20
C GLN A 317 -17.70 47.45 28.49
N ILE A 318 -18.47 48.11 29.37
CA ILE A 318 -19.80 47.67 29.82
C ILE A 318 -20.81 47.51 28.65
N GLN A 319 -20.58 48.19 27.52
CA GLN A 319 -21.47 48.15 26.36
C GLN A 319 -21.08 47.12 25.29
N SER A 320 -19.98 46.39 25.48
CA SER A 320 -19.43 45.45 24.50
C SER A 320 -20.33 44.23 24.31
N GLN A 321 -20.27 43.61 23.14
CA GLN A 321 -20.94 42.34 22.86
C GLN A 321 -20.42 41.25 23.79
N PHE A 322 -19.12 41.28 24.10
CA PHE A 322 -18.52 40.38 25.09
C PHE A 322 -19.14 40.55 26.47
N TYR A 323 -19.25 41.78 26.99
CA TYR A 323 -19.81 42.05 28.32
C TYR A 323 -21.32 41.77 28.37
N ARG A 324 -22.07 42.08 27.31
CA ARG A 324 -23.49 41.71 27.21
C ARG A 324 -23.70 40.21 27.24
N ALA A 325 -22.88 39.47 26.48
CA ALA A 325 -22.89 38.01 26.54
C ALA A 325 -22.56 37.54 27.97
N LEU A 326 -21.58 38.14 28.66
CA LEU A 326 -21.29 37.82 30.06
C LEU A 326 -22.45 38.11 31.01
N THR A 327 -23.20 39.20 30.84
CA THR A 327 -24.35 39.51 31.70
C THR A 327 -25.54 38.56 31.50
N ASP A 328 -25.70 38.02 30.28
CA ASP A 328 -26.70 36.99 29.99
C ASP A 328 -26.34 35.63 30.63
N ILE A 329 -25.08 35.48 31.07
CA ILE A 329 -24.57 34.25 31.66
C ILE A 329 -24.91 34.19 33.15
N GLY A 330 -25.77 33.23 33.51
CA GLY A 330 -26.05 32.89 34.89
C GLY A 330 -24.80 32.40 35.64
N SER A 331 -24.72 32.72 36.93
CA SER A 331 -23.64 32.29 37.83
C SER A 331 -23.48 30.77 37.79
N GLY A 332 -22.30 30.27 37.41
CA GLY A 332 -21.99 28.84 37.31
C GLY A 332 -21.84 28.29 35.89
N SER A 333 -22.01 29.11 34.85
CA SER A 333 -21.76 28.69 33.46
C SER A 333 -20.28 28.80 33.08
N THR A 334 -19.86 28.02 32.09
CA THR A 334 -18.47 27.98 31.60
C THR A 334 -18.32 28.72 30.28
N LEU A 335 -17.29 29.57 30.21
CA LEU A 335 -16.89 30.29 29.02
C LEU A 335 -15.86 29.46 28.25
N THR A 336 -16.18 29.07 27.03
CA THR A 336 -15.26 28.37 26.14
C THR A 336 -14.73 29.34 25.09
N PHE A 337 -13.43 29.55 25.09
CA PHE A 337 -12.74 30.37 24.09
C PHE A 337 -12.07 29.47 23.06
N TRP A 338 -12.45 29.64 21.79
CA TRP A 338 -11.78 29.09 20.63
C TRP A 338 -10.70 30.07 20.20
N VAL A 339 -9.42 29.66 20.26
CA VAL A 339 -8.29 30.59 20.15
C VAL A 339 -7.41 30.20 18.97
N TYR A 340 -7.32 31.06 17.96
CA TYR A 340 -6.32 30.91 16.91
C TYR A 340 -4.93 31.36 17.40
N PRO A 341 -3.84 30.94 16.72
CA PRO A 341 -2.48 31.16 17.24
C PRO A 341 -2.07 32.63 17.32
N ASP A 342 -2.74 33.52 16.60
CA ASP A 342 -2.54 34.97 16.59
C ASP A 342 -3.09 35.68 17.85
N SER A 343 -3.99 35.04 18.59
CA SER A 343 -4.82 35.70 19.62
C SER A 343 -4.61 35.16 21.04
N PHE A 344 -3.50 34.45 21.30
CA PHE A 344 -3.21 33.88 22.62
C PHE A 344 -3.00 34.92 23.73
N GLU A 345 -2.44 36.08 23.40
CA GLU A 345 -2.24 37.15 24.39
C GLU A 345 -3.57 37.79 24.81
N LEU A 346 -4.48 37.99 23.84
CA LEU A 346 -5.85 38.42 24.08
C LEU A 346 -6.58 37.43 24.99
N TYR A 347 -6.48 36.13 24.69
CA TYR A 347 -7.08 35.07 25.50
C TYR A 347 -6.65 35.14 26.97
N ARG A 348 -5.34 35.30 27.26
CA ARG A 348 -4.86 35.38 28.64
C ARG A 348 -5.40 36.58 29.39
N SER A 349 -5.59 37.70 28.70
CA SER A 349 -6.13 38.93 29.29
C SER A 349 -7.62 38.77 29.61
N LEU A 350 -8.38 38.21 28.67
CA LEU A 350 -9.81 37.91 28.85
C LEU A 350 -10.04 36.82 29.90
N GLN A 351 -9.21 35.78 29.94
CA GLN A 351 -9.28 34.73 30.96
C GLN A 351 -9.11 35.30 32.37
N LYS A 352 -8.10 36.16 32.58
CA LYS A 352 -7.89 36.83 33.88
C LYS A 352 -9.09 37.67 34.29
N HIS A 353 -9.67 38.40 33.33
CA HIS A 353 -10.86 39.22 33.58
C HIS A 353 -12.07 38.37 33.94
N ALA A 354 -12.35 37.32 33.16
CA ALA A 354 -13.44 36.38 33.43
C ALA A 354 -13.30 35.67 34.79
N HIS A 355 -12.09 35.24 35.16
CA HIS A 355 -11.82 34.65 36.49
C HIS A 355 -12.06 35.65 37.62
N SER A 356 -11.74 36.94 37.41
CA SER A 356 -11.99 37.99 38.41
C SER A 356 -13.49 38.21 38.67
N LEU A 357 -14.32 37.91 37.67
CA LEU A 357 -15.78 37.96 37.75
C LEU A 357 -16.38 36.63 38.29
N GLY A 358 -15.56 35.60 38.51
CA GLY A 358 -15.99 34.31 39.08
C GLY A 358 -16.52 33.30 38.06
N TYR A 359 -16.32 33.51 36.76
CA TYR A 359 -16.66 32.52 35.72
C TYR A 359 -15.58 31.45 35.58
N GLN A 360 -16.00 30.22 35.27
CA GLN A 360 -15.10 29.15 34.84
C GLN A 360 -14.72 29.35 33.37
N VAL A 361 -13.44 29.18 33.03
CA VAL A 361 -12.96 29.41 31.67
C VAL A 361 -12.29 28.16 31.12
N ALA A 362 -12.66 27.79 29.90
CA ALA A 362 -12.03 26.75 29.10
C ALA A 362 -11.39 27.38 27.85
N GLY A 363 -10.18 26.95 27.50
CA GLY A 363 -9.49 27.35 26.28
C GLY A 363 -9.37 26.17 25.31
N ARG A 364 -9.75 26.37 24.05
CA ARG A 364 -9.59 25.40 22.96
C ARG A 364 -8.76 26.03 21.83
N PRO A 365 -7.46 25.73 21.74
CA PRO A 365 -6.64 26.24 20.66
C PRO A 365 -7.03 25.58 19.33
N LEU A 366 -7.22 26.39 18.29
CA LEU A 366 -7.50 25.94 16.93
C LEU A 366 -6.30 26.24 16.00
N PRO A 367 -5.95 25.34 15.06
CA PRO A 367 -5.01 25.66 13.99
C PRO A 367 -5.59 26.72 13.04
N PHE A 368 -4.74 27.46 12.35
CA PHE A 368 -5.17 28.47 11.37
C PHE A 368 -6.12 27.89 10.31
N GLY A 369 -7.20 28.62 10.02
CA GLY A 369 -8.15 28.29 8.97
C GLY A 369 -9.07 27.10 9.25
N VAL A 370 -9.02 26.53 10.46
CA VAL A 370 -9.90 25.42 10.85
C VAL A 370 -11.18 25.97 11.47
N PRO A 371 -12.37 25.74 10.87
CA PRO A 371 -13.63 26.23 11.41
C PRO A 371 -13.98 25.56 12.74
N ILE A 372 -14.88 26.18 13.50
CA ILE A 372 -15.36 25.59 14.75
C ILE A 372 -16.23 24.38 14.40
N ALA A 373 -15.79 23.19 14.75
CA ALA A 373 -16.50 21.95 14.45
C ALA A 373 -16.84 21.16 15.72
N GLY A 374 -17.93 20.41 15.67
CA GLY A 374 -18.31 19.50 16.74
C GLY A 374 -19.11 18.32 16.26
N SER A 375 -19.14 17.27 17.08
CA SER A 375 -19.99 16.09 16.90
C SER A 375 -20.68 15.77 18.23
N PRO A 376 -21.89 15.19 18.23
CA PRO A 376 -22.55 14.74 19.47
C PRO A 376 -21.79 13.63 20.24
N ALA A 377 -20.83 12.96 19.59
CA ALA A 377 -19.90 12.02 20.23
C ALA A 377 -18.52 12.64 20.56
N GLY A 378 -18.38 13.96 20.39
CA GLY A 378 -17.13 14.69 20.60
C GLY A 378 -16.82 14.97 22.07
N THR A 379 -15.63 15.50 22.33
CA THR A 379 -15.18 15.88 23.67
C THR A 379 -15.79 17.22 24.10
N ARG A 380 -16.34 17.28 25.32
CA ARG A 380 -16.80 18.52 25.96
C ARG A 380 -15.60 19.33 26.49
N SER A 381 -15.75 20.64 26.57
CA SER A 381 -14.71 21.54 27.10
C SER A 381 -14.55 21.34 28.61
N ALA A 382 -13.31 21.22 29.09
CA ALA A 382 -13.01 21.19 30.52
C ALA A 382 -12.69 22.62 31.01
N GLY A 383 -13.52 23.16 31.90
CA GLY A 383 -13.23 24.43 32.59
C GLY A 383 -12.14 24.25 33.64
N GLN A 384 -11.33 25.29 33.84
CA GLN A 384 -10.32 25.37 34.91
C GLN A 384 -10.48 26.62 35.76
#